data_AF-A0A2V7XM19-F1
#
_entry.id   AF-A0A2V7XM19-F1
#
_cell.length_a   1.000
_cell.length_b   1.000
_cell.length_c   1.000
_cell.angle_alpha   90.00
_cell.angle_beta   90.00
_cell.angle_gamma   90.00
#
_symmetry.space_group_name_H-M   'P 1'
#
loop_
_entity.id
_entity.type
_entity.pdbx_description
1 polymer ?
#
loop_
_entity_poly.entity_id
_entity_poly.type
_entity_poly.pdbx_seq_one_letter_code
_entity_poly.pdbx_strand_id
1 'polypeptide(L)'
;YHIPIVHPSLFREIDYPKYRTETRVNYSIQHAPLKRPERIRGDGQAEYFWIFPNLMLNVYPDNFSTNLIVPASHDRTLTIFEWYFRDPDSSKKQIEETIAFSDEIQLEDIAICEAVQRGLRSSTYDAGRYSPVRENGVHHFHGLYADAMGLAHSR
;
A
#
# COMPACT_ATOMS: atom_id res chain seq x y z
N TYR A 1 -4.39 13.95 -1.88
CA TYR A 1 -3.72 12.67 -2.20
C TYR A 1 -4.78 11.59 -2.31
N HIS A 2 -4.56 10.48 -3.03
CA HIS A 2 -5.63 9.67 -3.66
C HIS A 2 -6.65 9.02 -2.71
N ILE A 3 -6.29 8.70 -1.46
CA ILE A 3 -7.14 7.94 -0.53
C ILE A 3 -8.60 8.45 -0.42
N PRO A 4 -8.90 9.75 -0.19
CA PRO A 4 -10.27 10.22 -0.06
C PRO A 4 -11.08 10.18 -1.37
N ILE A 5 -10.41 10.01 -2.51
CA ILE A 5 -11.02 10.00 -3.84
C ILE A 5 -11.26 8.56 -4.29
N VAL A 6 -10.28 7.67 -4.05
CA VAL A 6 -10.29 6.31 -4.61
C VAL A 6 -10.70 5.25 -3.60
N HIS A 7 -10.44 5.45 -2.31
CA HIS A 7 -10.76 4.48 -1.26
C HIS A 7 -11.69 5.10 -0.20
N PRO A 8 -12.95 5.44 -0.55
CA PRO A 8 -13.88 6.09 0.37
C PRO A 8 -14.18 5.22 1.61
N SER A 9 -14.16 3.90 1.45
CA SER A 9 -14.30 2.92 2.53
C SER A 9 -13.11 2.98 3.50
N LEU A 10 -11.87 2.93 3.00
CA LEU A 10 -10.66 3.07 3.83
C LEU A 10 -10.57 4.44 4.51
N PHE A 11 -10.91 5.53 3.79
CA PHE A 11 -10.88 6.88 4.34
C PHE A 11 -11.81 7.06 5.54
N ARG A 12 -12.88 6.26 5.65
CA ARG A 12 -13.78 6.29 6.81
C ARG A 12 -13.10 5.74 8.07
N GLU A 13 -12.19 4.79 7.93
CA GLU A 13 -11.52 4.10 9.04
C GLU A 13 -10.26 4.82 9.54
N ILE A 14 -9.48 5.47 8.66
CA ILE A 14 -8.18 6.07 9.02
C ILE A 14 -8.24 7.55 9.42
N ASP A 15 -7.47 7.97 10.43
CA ASP A 15 -7.22 9.37 10.79
C ASP A 15 -6.22 9.98 9.79
N TYR A 16 -6.74 10.29 8.60
CA TYR A 16 -5.98 10.76 7.44
C TYR A 16 -5.08 12.00 7.69
N PRO A 17 -5.48 13.01 8.50
CA PRO A 17 -4.58 14.09 8.89
C PRO A 17 -3.31 13.64 9.61
N LYS A 18 -3.36 12.54 10.37
CA LYS A 18 -2.21 11.98 11.10
C LYS A 18 -1.45 10.89 10.34
N TYR A 19 -1.97 10.50 9.16
CA TYR A 19 -1.31 9.56 8.28
C TYR A 19 0.03 10.14 7.81
N ARG A 20 1.11 9.38 8.02
CA ARG A 20 2.47 9.80 7.65
C ARG A 20 3.26 8.63 7.08
N THR A 21 4.22 8.95 6.23
CA THR A 21 5.17 7.97 5.68
C THR A 21 6.56 8.25 6.22
N GLU A 22 7.23 7.19 6.61
CA GLU A 22 8.57 7.19 7.17
C GLU A 22 9.47 6.31 6.31
N THR A 23 10.60 6.84 5.85
CA THR A 23 11.55 6.12 4.99
C THR A 23 12.73 5.60 5.80
N ARG A 24 13.27 4.46 5.39
CA ARG A 24 14.43 3.75 5.98
C ARG A 24 15.29 3.22 4.84
N VAL A 25 16.49 2.71 5.16
CA VAL A 25 17.49 2.33 4.15
C VAL A 25 16.95 1.43 3.04
N ASN A 26 16.13 0.43 3.36
CA ASN A 26 15.64 -0.56 2.40
C ASN A 26 14.12 -0.81 2.49
N TYR A 27 13.40 0.03 3.23
CA TYR A 27 11.96 -0.08 3.41
C TYR A 27 11.34 1.28 3.77
N SER A 28 10.02 1.37 3.71
CA SER A 28 9.26 2.50 4.24
C SER A 28 8.05 2.01 5.00
N ILE A 29 7.63 2.80 5.99
CA ILE A 29 6.46 2.52 6.82
C ILE A 29 5.43 3.62 6.57
N GLN A 30 4.21 3.22 6.28
CA GLN A 30 3.06 4.11 6.34
C GLN A 30 2.35 3.87 7.66
N HIS A 31 2.31 4.91 8.48
CA HIS A 31 1.63 4.88 9.75
C HIS A 31 0.22 5.43 9.56
N ALA A 32 -0.79 4.58 9.75
CA ALA A 32 -2.19 4.92 9.58
C ALA A 32 -2.95 4.75 10.90
N PRO A 33 -3.02 5.80 11.73
CA PRO A 33 -3.81 5.76 12.95
C PRO A 33 -5.29 5.56 12.59
N LEU A 34 -6.01 4.78 13.39
CA LEU A 34 -7.43 4.52 13.17
C LEU A 34 -8.28 5.59 13.86
N LYS A 35 -9.42 5.97 13.27
CA LYS A 35 -10.36 6.92 13.91
C LYS A 35 -11.02 6.34 15.16
N ARG A 36 -11.13 5.02 15.24
CA ARG A 36 -11.82 4.29 16.33
C ARG A 36 -10.94 3.16 16.86
N PRO A 37 -9.83 3.48 17.54
CA PRO A 37 -8.87 2.48 18.01
C PRO A 37 -9.50 1.51 19.01
N GLU A 38 -10.50 1.94 19.77
CA GLU A 38 -11.22 1.12 20.78
C GLU A 38 -11.98 -0.08 20.20
N ARG A 39 -12.26 -0.08 18.89
CA ARG A 39 -12.93 -1.21 18.23
C ARG A 39 -11.97 -2.35 17.90
N ILE A 40 -10.67 -2.17 18.07
CA ILE A 40 -9.65 -3.15 17.72
C ILE A 40 -8.76 -3.41 18.94
N ARG A 41 -8.50 -4.67 19.26
CA ARG A 41 -7.59 -5.04 20.37
C ARG A 41 -6.14 -4.69 20.02
N GLY A 42 -5.61 -3.59 20.54
CA GLY A 42 -4.19 -3.22 20.50
C GLY A 42 -3.94 -1.73 20.68
N ASP A 43 -2.83 -1.21 20.14
CA ASP A 43 -2.40 0.20 20.29
C ASP A 43 -3.15 1.19 19.38
N GLY A 44 -4.09 0.69 18.56
CA GLY A 44 -4.96 1.51 17.72
C GLY A 44 -4.33 2.01 16.43
N GLN A 45 -3.23 1.39 15.98
CA GLN A 45 -2.53 1.77 14.76
C GLN A 45 -2.49 0.61 13.76
N ALA A 46 -2.57 0.93 12.48
CA ALA A 46 -2.19 0.04 11.39
C ALA A 46 -0.87 0.54 10.79
N GLU A 47 0.07 -0.37 10.57
CA GLU A 47 1.35 -0.07 9.95
C GLU A 47 1.47 -0.84 8.64
N TYR A 48 1.72 -0.12 7.55
CA TYR A 48 1.94 -0.71 6.23
C TYR A 48 3.41 -0.56 5.86
N PHE A 49 4.14 -1.67 5.88
CA PHE A 49 5.53 -1.72 5.46
C PHE A 49 5.57 -2.01 3.97
N TRP A 50 6.39 -1.24 3.25
CA TRP A 50 6.88 -1.63 1.94
C TRP A 50 8.37 -1.91 2.04
N ILE A 51 8.78 -3.12 1.69
CA ILE A 51 10.13 -3.65 1.83
C ILE A 51 10.64 -3.93 0.41
N PHE A 52 11.74 -3.27 0.06
CA PHE A 52 12.37 -3.46 -1.25
C PHE A 52 12.87 -4.91 -1.40
N PRO A 53 12.67 -5.57 -2.56
CA PRO A 53 12.19 -4.98 -3.81
C PRO A 53 10.67 -5.00 -4.00
N ASN A 54 9.94 -5.89 -3.34
CA ASN A 54 8.61 -6.26 -3.81
C ASN A 54 7.67 -6.86 -2.75
N LEU A 55 7.95 -6.67 -1.47
CA LEU A 55 7.11 -7.19 -0.38
C LEU A 55 6.43 -6.06 0.37
N MET A 56 5.14 -6.20 0.63
CA MET A 56 4.44 -5.39 1.63
C MET A 56 4.06 -6.27 2.81
N LEU A 57 4.14 -5.70 4.02
CA LEU A 57 3.65 -6.31 5.25
C LEU A 57 2.71 -5.33 5.94
N ASN A 58 1.45 -5.72 6.10
CA ASN A 58 0.44 -4.93 6.76
C ASN A 58 0.24 -5.52 8.16
N VAL A 59 0.54 -4.72 9.18
CA VAL A 59 0.43 -5.13 10.57
C VAL A 59 -0.81 -4.47 11.15
N TYR A 60 -1.77 -5.31 11.54
CA TYR A 60 -2.97 -4.92 12.25
C TYR A 60 -2.88 -5.44 13.70
N PRO A 61 -3.69 -4.89 14.61
CA PRO A 61 -3.60 -5.31 16.01
C PRO A 61 -3.97 -6.80 16.27
N ASP A 62 -4.81 -7.39 15.42
CA ASP A 62 -5.32 -8.77 15.57
C ASP A 62 -4.85 -9.74 14.48
N ASN A 63 -4.21 -9.24 13.42
CA ASN A 63 -3.76 -10.03 12.28
C ASN A 63 -2.63 -9.33 11.52
N PHE A 64 -2.02 -10.04 10.57
CA PHE A 64 -1.16 -9.40 9.58
C PHE A 64 -1.40 -9.99 8.19
N SER A 65 -1.05 -9.24 7.16
CA SER A 65 -1.07 -9.72 5.78
C SER A 65 0.19 -9.35 5.02
N THR A 66 0.50 -10.14 4.01
CA THR A 66 1.60 -9.90 3.08
C THR A 66 1.08 -9.68 1.68
N ASN A 67 1.66 -8.73 0.96
CA ASN A 67 1.39 -8.50 -0.46
C ASN A 67 2.70 -8.68 -1.23
N LEU A 68 2.85 -9.78 -1.96
CA LEU A 68 4.03 -10.02 -2.78
C LEU A 68 3.77 -9.56 -4.22
N ILE A 69 4.60 -8.65 -4.72
CA ILE A 69 4.51 -8.10 -6.07
C ILE A 69 5.42 -8.91 -7.00
N VAL A 70 4.84 -9.68 -7.93
CA VAL A 70 5.57 -10.58 -8.84
C VAL A 70 5.46 -10.08 -10.27
N PRO A 71 6.55 -9.57 -10.87
CA PRO A 71 6.55 -9.17 -12.28
C PRO A 71 6.28 -10.38 -13.18
N ALA A 72 5.28 -10.29 -14.06
CA ALA A 72 4.91 -11.36 -14.99
C ALA A 72 5.20 -11.01 -16.47
N SER A 73 5.24 -9.71 -16.80
CA SER A 73 5.76 -9.12 -18.04
C SER A 73 6.08 -7.64 -17.78
N HIS A 74 6.54 -6.90 -18.80
CA HIS A 74 6.79 -5.46 -18.68
C HIS A 74 5.51 -4.63 -18.38
N ASP A 75 4.32 -5.20 -18.59
CA ASP A 75 3.01 -4.56 -18.43
C ASP A 75 2.02 -5.41 -17.63
N ARG A 76 2.49 -6.46 -16.96
CA ARG A 76 1.66 -7.34 -16.14
C ARG A 76 2.37 -7.73 -14.87
N THR A 77 1.64 -7.70 -13.78
CA THR A 77 2.10 -8.04 -12.43
C THR A 77 1.07 -8.95 -11.78
N LEU A 78 1.55 -10.00 -11.11
CA LEU A 78 0.74 -10.79 -10.20
C LEU A 78 0.97 -10.26 -8.78
N THR A 79 -0.10 -9.96 -8.07
CA THR A 79 -0.04 -9.64 -6.65
C THR A 79 -0.61 -10.80 -5.84
N ILE A 80 0.19 -11.34 -4.92
CA ILE A 80 -0.21 -12.45 -4.04
C ILE A 80 -0.48 -11.89 -2.65
N PHE A 81 -1.71 -12.04 -2.18
CA PHE A 81 -2.13 -11.66 -0.84
C PHE A 81 -2.25 -12.89 0.04
N GLU A 82 -1.63 -12.85 1.21
CA GLU A 82 -1.78 -13.88 2.25
C GLU A 82 -2.14 -13.23 3.58
N TRP A 83 -3.02 -13.89 4.33
CA TRP A 83 -3.54 -13.40 5.61
C TRP A 83 -3.21 -14.38 6.73
N TYR A 84 -2.82 -13.83 7.87
CA TYR A 84 -2.35 -14.58 9.01
C TYR A 84 -3.09 -14.11 10.27
N PHE A 85 -3.94 -14.99 10.79
CA PHE A 85 -4.77 -14.73 11.98
C PHE A 85 -4.31 -15.60 13.15
N ARG A 86 -4.35 -15.04 14.37
CA ARG A 86 -3.93 -15.75 15.58
C ARG A 86 -4.88 -16.90 15.96
N ASP A 87 -6.18 -16.70 15.82
CA ASP A 87 -7.22 -17.69 16.16
C ASP A 87 -8.28 -17.73 15.03
N PRO A 88 -8.06 -18.54 13.98
CA PRO A 88 -8.93 -18.54 12.81
C PRO A 88 -10.31 -19.18 13.08
N ASP A 89 -10.39 -20.10 14.03
CA ASP A 89 -11.62 -20.86 14.29
C ASP A 89 -12.62 -20.06 15.14
N SER A 90 -12.12 -19.23 16.08
CA SER A 90 -12.99 -18.42 16.94
C SER A 90 -13.65 -17.24 16.21
N SER A 91 -13.10 -16.82 15.07
CA SER A 91 -13.38 -15.52 14.46
C SER A 91 -13.70 -15.59 12.97
N LYS A 92 -14.13 -16.76 12.47
CA LYS A 92 -14.35 -17.01 11.03
C LYS A 92 -15.12 -15.91 10.29
N LYS A 93 -16.26 -15.46 10.85
CA LYS A 93 -17.07 -14.40 10.24
C LYS A 93 -16.31 -13.06 10.14
N GLN A 94 -15.61 -12.66 11.20
CA GLN A 94 -14.82 -11.42 11.22
C GLN A 94 -13.65 -11.51 10.23
N ILE A 95 -13.04 -12.68 10.10
CA ILE A 95 -11.98 -12.96 9.13
C ILE A 95 -12.49 -12.80 7.70
N GLU A 96 -13.64 -13.42 7.38
CA GLU A 96 -14.28 -13.30 6.08
C GLU A 96 -14.61 -11.83 5.75
N GLU A 97 -15.15 -11.07 6.71
CA GLU A 97 -15.42 -9.63 6.55
C GLU A 97 -14.15 -8.81 6.32
N THR A 98 -13.06 -9.12 7.02
CA THR A 98 -11.76 -8.44 6.88
C THR A 98 -11.15 -8.70 5.51
N ILE A 99 -11.16 -9.96 5.06
CA ILE A 99 -10.64 -10.34 3.74
C ILE A 99 -11.49 -9.70 2.63
N ALA A 100 -12.82 -9.73 2.74
CA ALA A 100 -13.72 -9.12 1.76
C ALA A 100 -13.53 -7.60 1.65
N PHE A 101 -13.33 -6.92 2.79
CA PHE A 101 -13.01 -5.49 2.79
C PHE A 101 -11.69 -5.19 2.08
N SER A 102 -10.66 -6.00 2.29
CA SER A 102 -9.40 -5.81 1.57
C SER A 102 -9.53 -6.10 0.08
N ASP A 103 -10.33 -7.09 -0.32
CA ASP A 103 -10.57 -7.40 -1.74
C ASP A 103 -11.20 -6.20 -2.48
N GLU A 104 -12.15 -5.49 -1.85
CA GLU A 104 -12.71 -4.23 -2.37
C GLU A 104 -11.60 -3.20 -2.65
N ILE A 105 -10.76 -2.92 -1.66
CA ILE A 105 -9.66 -1.94 -1.78
C ILE A 105 -8.66 -2.36 -2.87
N GLN A 106 -8.36 -3.66 -2.98
CA GLN A 106 -7.44 -4.19 -3.98
C GLN A 106 -7.97 -4.07 -5.40
N LEU A 107 -9.27 -4.24 -5.62
CA LEU A 107 -9.88 -3.99 -6.94
C LEU A 107 -9.78 -2.52 -7.33
N GLU A 108 -9.93 -1.60 -6.36
CA GLU A 108 -9.75 -0.16 -6.58
C GLU A 108 -8.29 0.16 -6.99
N ASP A 109 -7.31 -0.40 -6.29
CA ASP A 109 -5.89 -0.24 -6.62
C ASP A 109 -5.53 -0.78 -8.01
N ILE A 110 -6.06 -1.95 -8.39
CA ILE A 110 -5.86 -2.55 -9.72
C ILE A 110 -6.39 -1.59 -10.80
N ALA A 111 -7.60 -1.06 -10.62
CA ALA A 111 -8.19 -0.15 -11.59
C ALA A 111 -7.35 1.13 -11.80
N ILE A 112 -6.76 1.68 -10.72
CA ILE A 112 -5.84 2.82 -10.80
C ILE A 112 -4.57 2.43 -11.57
N CYS A 113 -3.93 1.34 -11.19
CA CYS A 113 -2.67 0.90 -11.80
C CYS A 113 -2.83 0.68 -13.30
N GLU A 114 -3.92 0.04 -13.72
CA GLU A 114 -4.22 -0.17 -15.14
C GLU A 114 -4.51 1.15 -15.87
N ALA A 115 -5.23 2.08 -15.23
CA ALA A 115 -5.48 3.40 -15.81
C ALA A 115 -4.19 4.21 -16.00
N VAL A 116 -3.29 4.18 -15.01
CA VAL A 116 -1.95 4.78 -15.09
C VAL A 116 -1.17 4.13 -16.23
N GLN A 117 -1.11 2.79 -16.29
CA GLN A 117 -0.37 2.08 -17.34
C GLN A 117 -0.88 2.40 -18.75
N ARG A 118 -2.20 2.56 -18.93
CA ARG A 118 -2.78 3.04 -20.20
C ARG A 118 -2.35 4.48 -20.50
N GLY A 119 -2.37 5.36 -19.50
CA GLY A 119 -1.97 6.77 -19.64
C GLY A 119 -0.49 6.93 -20.00
N LEU A 120 0.39 6.11 -19.44
CA LEU A 120 1.84 6.11 -19.74
C LEU A 120 2.16 5.75 -21.20
N ARG A 121 1.22 5.12 -21.93
CA ARG A 121 1.37 4.84 -23.37
C ARG A 121 1.04 6.04 -24.25
N SER A 122 0.55 7.15 -23.68
CA SER A 122 0.26 8.37 -24.45
C SER A 122 1.55 9.02 -24.93
N SER A 123 1.58 9.43 -26.21
CA SER A 123 2.72 10.16 -26.79
C SER A 123 2.94 11.56 -26.21
N THR A 124 1.96 12.09 -25.47
CA THR A 124 2.03 13.40 -24.82
C THR A 124 2.49 13.34 -23.37
N TYR A 125 2.68 12.14 -22.82
CA TYR A 125 3.20 11.96 -21.47
C TYR A 125 4.74 11.91 -21.52
N ASP A 126 5.39 12.58 -20.56
CA ASP A 126 6.85 12.57 -20.39
C ASP A 126 7.21 12.09 -18.98
N ALA A 127 6.94 12.89 -17.95
CA ALA A 127 7.16 12.52 -16.56
C ALA A 127 6.15 13.18 -15.59
N GLY A 128 5.88 12.51 -14.48
CA GLY A 128 5.12 13.04 -13.34
C GLY A 128 6.03 13.66 -12.26
N ARG A 129 5.48 14.57 -11.45
CA ARG A 129 6.16 15.10 -10.26
C ARG A 129 5.58 14.48 -9.00
N TYR A 130 6.44 14.14 -8.04
CA TYR A 130 6.00 13.68 -6.72
C TYR A 130 5.46 14.84 -5.88
N SER A 131 4.44 14.58 -5.09
CA SER A 131 3.99 15.41 -3.99
C SER A 131 4.98 15.30 -2.81
N PRO A 132 5.69 16.37 -2.42
CA PRO A 132 6.66 16.32 -1.31
C PRO A 132 6.04 16.01 0.05
N VAL A 133 4.72 16.17 0.18
CA VAL A 133 4.00 15.95 1.44
C VAL A 133 3.44 14.52 1.51
N ARG A 134 3.21 13.86 0.37
CA ARG A 134 2.37 12.66 0.30
C ARG A 134 2.97 11.50 -0.49
N GLU A 135 4.01 11.72 -1.29
CA GLU A 135 4.61 10.70 -2.18
C GLU A 135 6.06 10.38 -1.82
N ASN A 136 6.46 10.64 -0.57
CA ASN A 136 7.81 10.38 -0.07
C ASN A 136 8.18 8.89 -0.16
N GLY A 137 7.22 7.98 0.07
CA GLY A 137 7.44 6.54 -0.10
C GLY A 137 7.65 6.12 -1.56
N VAL A 138 6.91 6.73 -2.50
CA VAL A 138 7.05 6.45 -3.94
C VAL A 138 8.38 6.97 -4.47
N HIS A 139 8.75 8.20 -4.09
CA HIS A 139 10.06 8.76 -4.40
C HIS A 139 11.19 7.89 -3.85
N HIS A 140 11.05 7.43 -2.60
CA HIS A 140 12.01 6.53 -1.96
C HIS A 140 12.16 5.19 -2.71
N PHE A 141 11.06 4.56 -3.13
CA PHE A 141 11.10 3.36 -3.97
C PHE A 141 11.89 3.57 -5.26
N HIS A 142 11.60 4.66 -5.99
CA HIS A 142 12.31 4.93 -7.24
C HIS A 142 13.80 5.22 -7.04
N GLY A 143 14.19 5.81 -5.91
CA GLY A 143 15.60 5.95 -5.52
C GLY A 143 16.28 4.59 -5.35
N LEU A 144 15.68 3.69 -4.55
CA LEU A 144 16.21 2.33 -4.35
C LEU A 144 16.27 1.52 -5.64
N TYR A 145 15.26 1.68 -6.51
CA TYR A 145 15.26 1.05 -7.83
C TYR A 145 16.38 1.60 -8.72
N ALA A 146 16.59 2.92 -8.76
CA ALA A 146 17.66 3.54 -9.51
C ALA A 146 19.04 3.05 -9.05
N ASP A 147 19.27 3.00 -7.74
CA ASP A 147 20.49 2.46 -7.13
C ASP A 147 20.74 1.01 -7.53
N ALA A 148 19.72 0.15 -7.37
CA ALA A 148 19.82 -1.27 -7.70
C ALA A 148 20.11 -1.52 -9.18
N MET A 149 19.66 -0.61 -10.06
CA MET A 149 19.87 -0.68 -11.51
C MET A 149 21.11 0.10 -11.99
N GLY A 150 21.83 0.78 -11.09
CA GLY A 150 22.97 1.64 -11.45
C GLY A 150 22.57 2.86 -12.31
N LEU A 151 21.33 3.32 -12.19
CA LEU A 151 20.83 4.49 -12.91
C LEU A 151 21.28 5.78 -12.21
N ALA A 152 21.56 6.82 -13.00
CA ALA A 152 21.80 8.14 -12.44
C ALA A 152 20.54 8.64 -11.74
N HIS A 153 20.69 9.25 -10.55
CA HIS A 153 19.58 9.88 -9.87
C HIS A 153 19.13 11.11 -10.68
N SER A 154 17.99 11.00 -11.34
CA SER A 154 17.32 12.15 -11.96
C SER A 154 16.89 13.12 -10.86
N ARG A 155 17.31 14.38 -10.97
CA ARG A 155 17.02 15.47 -10.02
C ARG A 155 15.55 15.83 -9.97
#